data_AF-A0A438JEB4-F1
#
_entry.id   AF-A0A438JEB4-F1
#
_cell.length_a   1.000
_cell.length_b   1.000
_cell.length_c   1.000
_cell.angle_alpha   90.00
_cell.angle_beta   90.00
_cell.angle_gamma   90.00
#
_symmetry.space_group_name_H-M   'P 1'
#
loop_
_entity.id
_entity.type
_entity.pdbx_description
1 polymer ?
#
loop_
_entity_poly.entity_id
_entity_poly.type
_entity_poly.pdbx_seq_one_letter_code
_entity_poly.pdbx_strand_id
1 'polypeptide(L)'
;MGHIDGSNPAPRDAEALPKWEIMDARVMTWILSSVEPHLVLNLRPYKTVAAMWNYLNTVYNQDNSARHFQLEYEMANFTQESLSIEEYFSSFQTLWTDYSDIVYANVPAAALFVV
;
A
#
# COMPACT_ATOMS: atom_id res chain seq x y z
N MET A 1 -13.66 6.99 -10.13
CA MET A 1 -12.19 6.84 -10.12
C MET A 1 -11.47 8.11 -10.55
N GLY A 2 -11.96 8.87 -11.54
CA GLY A 2 -11.23 10.04 -12.09
C GLY A 2 -10.75 11.13 -11.11
N HIS A 3 -11.45 11.34 -9.98
CA HIS A 3 -11.02 12.27 -8.92
C HIS A 3 -9.86 11.73 -8.06
N ILE A 4 -9.70 10.40 -8.01
CA ILE A 4 -8.72 9.69 -7.19
C ILE A 4 -7.40 9.54 -7.94
N ASP A 5 -7.45 9.10 -9.20
CA ASP A 5 -6.28 8.90 -10.05
C ASP A 5 -5.84 10.19 -10.80
N GLY A 6 -6.60 11.28 -10.68
CA GLY A 6 -6.30 12.55 -11.32
C GLY A 6 -6.63 12.62 -12.81
N SER A 7 -7.24 11.58 -13.40
CA SER A 7 -7.66 11.57 -14.80
C SER A 7 -8.84 12.51 -15.10
N ASN A 8 -9.54 12.99 -14.07
CA ASN A 8 -10.56 14.04 -14.14
C ASN A 8 -10.09 15.31 -13.38
N PRO A 9 -9.18 16.11 -13.94
CA PRO A 9 -8.67 17.32 -13.28
C PRO A 9 -9.77 18.39 -13.16
N ALA A 10 -9.58 19.33 -12.23
CA ALA A 10 -10.49 20.45 -12.04
C ALA A 10 -10.69 21.22 -13.38
N PRO A 11 -11.94 21.41 -13.82
CA PRO A 11 -12.21 22.10 -15.08
C PRO A 11 -11.88 23.59 -14.94
N ARG A 12 -11.49 24.21 -16.06
CA ARG A 12 -11.32 25.68 -16.15
C ARG A 12 -12.63 26.44 -16.36
N ASP A 13 -13.67 25.70 -16.73
CA ASP A 13 -15.01 26.23 -16.97
C ASP A 13 -15.71 26.57 -15.64
N ALA A 14 -16.20 27.80 -15.53
CA ALA A 14 -16.79 28.33 -14.30
C ALA A 14 -18.13 27.68 -13.94
N GLU A 15 -18.86 27.10 -14.91
CA GLU A 15 -20.14 26.42 -14.66
C GLU A 15 -19.93 24.96 -14.22
N ALA A 16 -18.87 24.31 -14.72
CA ALA A 16 -18.52 22.93 -14.39
C ALA A 16 -17.73 22.81 -13.09
N LEU A 17 -16.95 23.84 -12.71
CA LEU A 17 -16.09 23.82 -11.52
C LEU A 17 -16.86 23.53 -10.22
N PRO A 18 -18.00 24.19 -9.90
CA PRO A 18 -18.72 23.92 -8.66
C PRO A 18 -19.20 22.47 -8.54
N LYS A 19 -19.63 21.87 -9.66
CA LYS A 19 -20.05 20.46 -9.69
C LYS A 19 -18.87 19.53 -9.43
N TRP A 20 -17.70 19.85 -9.99
CA TRP A 20 -16.47 19.11 -9.75
C TRP A 20 -16.05 19.21 -8.28
N GLU A 21 -16.05 20.41 -7.68
CA GLU A 21 -15.68 20.65 -6.29
C GLU A 21 -16.59 19.91 -5.30
N ILE A 22 -17.90 19.88 -5.56
CA ILE A 22 -18.85 19.11 -4.72
C ILE A 22 -18.52 17.62 -4.75
N MET A 23 -18.19 17.08 -5.93
CA MET A 23 -17.86 15.66 -6.07
C MET A 23 -16.51 15.34 -5.41
N ASP A 24 -15.52 16.22 -5.57
CA ASP A 24 -14.22 16.08 -4.94
C ASP A 24 -14.35 16.12 -3.41
N ALA A 25 -15.03 17.12 -2.86
CA ALA A 25 -15.27 17.25 -1.42
C ALA A 25 -16.05 16.06 -0.82
N ARG A 26 -17.00 15.50 -1.56
CA ARG A 26 -17.72 14.29 -1.14
C ARG A 26 -16.77 13.11 -0.97
N VAL A 27 -15.89 12.89 -1.96
CA VAL A 27 -14.94 11.78 -1.92
C VAL A 27 -13.84 12.03 -0.87
N MET A 28 -13.41 13.29 -0.67
CA MET A 28 -12.53 13.64 0.47
C MET A 28 -13.18 13.25 1.80
N THR A 29 -14.46 13.56 1.97
CA THR A 29 -15.20 13.22 3.20
C THR A 29 -15.22 11.71 3.42
N TRP A 30 -15.39 10.91 2.36
CA TRP A 30 -15.31 9.45 2.47
C TRP A 30 -13.92 8.99 2.91
N ILE A 31 -12.85 9.48 2.28
CA ILE A 31 -11.47 9.15 2.67
C ILE A 31 -11.24 9.48 4.15
N LEU A 32 -11.57 10.71 4.57
CA LEU A 32 -11.38 11.17 5.94
C LEU A 32 -12.21 10.37 6.96
N SER A 33 -13.37 9.83 6.55
CA SER A 33 -14.22 9.00 7.42
C SER A 33 -13.77 7.54 7.48
N SER A 34 -12.92 7.11 6.56
CA SER A 34 -12.46 5.72 6.45
C SER A 34 -11.07 5.48 7.03
N VAL A 35 -10.31 6.53 7.31
CA VAL A 35 -8.97 6.42 7.91
C VAL A 35 -9.01 6.57 9.43
N GLU A 36 -7.96 6.10 10.10
CA GLU A 36 -7.83 6.32 11.54
C GLU A 36 -7.70 7.82 11.90
N PRO A 37 -8.20 8.25 13.06
CA PRO A 37 -8.22 9.67 13.44
C PRO A 37 -6.84 10.35 13.42
N HIS A 38 -5.78 9.61 13.72
CA HIS A 38 -4.41 10.15 13.71
C HIS A 38 -3.92 10.45 12.28
N LEU A 39 -4.43 9.74 11.28
CA LEU A 39 -4.12 9.93 9.85
C LEU A 39 -4.84 11.14 9.25
N VAL A 40 -6.01 11.49 9.78
CA VAL A 40 -6.77 12.68 9.34
C VAL A 40 -5.92 13.95 9.42
N LEU A 41 -5.08 14.08 10.46
CA LEU A 41 -4.16 15.21 10.62
C LEU A 41 -3.19 15.34 9.45
N ASN A 42 -2.66 14.22 8.98
CA ASN A 42 -1.72 14.16 7.86
C ASN A 42 -2.38 14.53 6.53
N LEU A 43 -3.71 14.37 6.42
CA LEU A 43 -4.46 14.63 5.20
C LEU A 43 -4.98 16.08 5.08
N ARG A 44 -5.11 16.82 6.19
CA ARG A 44 -5.62 18.21 6.19
C ARG A 44 -4.94 19.19 5.23
N PRO A 45 -3.62 19.09 4.96
CA PRO A 45 -2.96 20.01 4.04
C PRO A 45 -3.46 19.89 2.59
N TYR A 46 -3.93 18.71 2.17
CA TYR A 46 -4.32 18.43 0.80
C TYR A 46 -5.72 18.97 0.49
N LYS A 47 -5.86 19.60 -0.68
CA LYS A 47 -7.09 20.30 -1.13
C LYS A 47 -7.88 19.55 -2.18
N THR A 48 -7.37 18.42 -2.65
CA THR A 48 -8.04 17.57 -3.62
C THR A 48 -7.95 16.12 -3.19
N VAL A 49 -8.93 15.32 -3.61
CA VAL A 49 -8.91 13.87 -3.43
C VAL A 49 -7.65 13.24 -4.00
N ALA A 50 -7.26 13.60 -5.22
CA ALA A 50 -6.07 13.07 -5.87
C ALA A 50 -4.81 13.30 -5.02
N ALA A 51 -4.69 14.47 -4.39
CA ALA A 51 -3.55 14.78 -3.52
C ALA A 51 -3.58 13.96 -2.21
N MET A 52 -4.76 13.82 -1.58
CA MET A 52 -4.92 12.95 -0.41
C MET A 52 -4.57 11.49 -0.74
N TRP A 53 -5.09 10.99 -1.86
CA TRP A 53 -4.84 9.63 -2.32
C TRP A 53 -3.37 9.39 -2.65
N ASN A 54 -2.71 10.32 -3.35
CA ASN A 54 -1.28 10.20 -3.66
C ASN A 54 -0.42 10.17 -2.39
N TYR A 55 -0.74 10.97 -1.37
CA TYR A 55 -0.05 10.88 -0.09
C TYR A 55 -0.24 9.50 0.55
N LEU A 56 -1.49 9.03 0.66
CA LEU A 56 -1.78 7.72 1.24
C LEU A 56 -1.06 6.60 0.49
N ASN A 57 -1.09 6.64 -0.84
CA ASN A 57 -0.42 5.66 -1.68
C ASN A 57 1.11 5.72 -1.49
N THR A 58 1.70 6.90 -1.43
CA THR A 58 3.16 7.05 -1.26
C THR A 58 3.65 6.58 0.12
N VAL A 59 2.85 6.79 1.16
CA VAL A 59 3.24 6.46 2.54
C VAL A 59 2.89 5.01 2.91
N TYR A 60 1.73 4.52 2.46
CA TYR A 60 1.17 3.24 2.91
C TYR A 60 1.11 2.17 1.83
N ASN A 61 1.29 2.53 0.56
CA ASN A 61 1.46 1.59 -0.55
C ASN A 61 2.90 1.65 -1.06
N GLN A 62 3.85 1.54 -0.13
CA GLN A 62 5.26 1.43 -0.46
C GLN A 62 5.56 0.05 -1.00
N ASP A 63 6.51 -0.03 -1.94
CA ASP A 63 7.15 -1.29 -2.28
C ASP A 63 7.60 -1.94 -0.98
N ASN A 64 7.27 -3.22 -0.83
CA ASN A 64 7.59 -4.04 0.34
C ASN A 64 9.10 -4.15 0.61
N SER A 65 9.97 -3.36 -0.02
CA SER A 65 11.42 -3.23 0.16
C SER A 65 11.87 -3.21 1.64
N ALA A 66 11.24 -2.42 2.51
CA ALA A 66 11.60 -2.40 3.93
C ALA A 66 11.25 -3.74 4.62
N ARG A 67 10.08 -4.32 4.30
CA ARG A 67 9.66 -5.63 4.81
C ARG A 67 10.51 -6.77 4.21
N HIS A 68 10.89 -6.65 2.94
CA HIS A 68 11.76 -7.57 2.20
C HIS A 68 13.13 -7.62 2.86
N PHE A 69 13.78 -6.46 3.07
CA PHE A 69 15.04 -6.38 3.80
C PHE A 69 14.93 -6.95 5.22
N GLN A 70 13.85 -6.63 5.93
CA GLN A 70 13.61 -7.16 7.27
C GLN A 70 13.52 -8.70 7.27
N LEU A 71 12.82 -9.29 6.30
CA LEU A 71 12.70 -10.74 6.14
C LEU A 71 14.03 -11.40 5.73
N GLU A 72 14.80 -10.77 4.84
CA GLU A 72 16.16 -11.24 4.50
C GLU A 72 17.05 -11.27 5.74
N TYR A 73 17.00 -10.21 6.55
CA TYR A 73 17.76 -10.14 7.79
C TYR A 73 17.31 -11.19 8.81
N GLU A 74 15.99 -11.36 9.02
CA GLU A 74 15.44 -12.37 9.91
C GLU A 74 15.85 -13.78 9.49
N MET A 75 15.71 -14.13 8.20
CA MET A 75 16.12 -15.43 7.67
C MET A 75 17.62 -15.67 7.78
N ALA A 76 18.45 -14.66 7.47
CA ALA A 76 19.91 -14.77 7.56
C ALA A 76 20.41 -15.00 8.99
N ASN A 77 19.67 -14.50 9.98
CA ASN A 77 19.99 -14.65 11.39
C ASN A 77 19.13 -15.73 12.09
N PHE A 78 18.27 -16.45 11.35
CA PHE A 78 17.40 -17.46 11.93
C PHE A 78 18.22 -18.69 12.31
N THR A 79 18.19 -19.05 13.59
CA THR A 79 18.90 -20.23 14.09
C THR A 79 17.96 -21.11 14.91
N GLN A 80 18.28 -22.39 15.05
CA GLN A 80 17.42 -23.36 15.73
C GLN A 80 17.27 -23.07 17.23
N GLU A 81 18.31 -22.56 17.88
CA GLU A 81 18.35 -22.31 19.33
C GLU A 81 17.79 -23.47 20.16
N SER A 82 16.73 -23.22 20.95
CA SER A 82 16.05 -24.19 21.79
C SER A 82 14.84 -24.86 21.12
N LEU A 83 14.56 -24.54 19.85
CA LEU A 83 13.44 -25.12 19.11
C LEU A 83 13.74 -26.57 18.74
N SER A 84 12.69 -27.40 18.75
CA SER A 84 12.75 -28.69 18.06
C SER A 84 12.94 -28.47 16.56
N ILE A 85 13.37 -29.53 15.86
CA ILE A 85 13.55 -29.49 14.40
C ILE A 85 12.23 -29.15 13.69
N GLU A 86 11.12 -29.69 14.18
CA GLU A 86 9.79 -29.45 13.63
C GLU A 86 9.38 -27.98 13.80
N GLU A 87 9.54 -27.43 15.00
CA GLU A 87 9.23 -26.02 15.28
C GLU A 87 10.11 -25.07 14.45
N TYR A 88 11.42 -25.35 14.40
CA TYR A 88 12.34 -24.56 13.58
C TYR A 88 11.94 -24.54 12.11
N PHE A 89 11.66 -25.72 11.54
CA PHE A 89 11.30 -25.82 10.13
C PHE A 89 9.97 -25.10 9.83
N SER A 90 8.96 -25.26 10.69
CA SER A 90 7.67 -24.59 10.55
C SER A 90 7.80 -23.07 10.63
N SER A 91 8.58 -22.55 11.57
CA SER A 91 8.85 -21.12 11.70
C SER A 91 9.63 -20.56 10.51
N PHE A 92 10.65 -21.28 10.03
CA PHE A 92 11.40 -20.88 8.84
C PHE A 92 10.50 -20.87 7.58
N GLN A 93 9.64 -21.88 7.42
CA GLN A 93 8.69 -21.95 6.31
C GLN A 93 7.73 -20.76 6.29
N THR A 94 7.35 -20.25 7.46
CA THR A 94 6.53 -19.05 7.60
C THR A 94 7.29 -17.82 7.09
N LEU A 95 8.53 -17.60 7.54
CA LEU A 95 9.40 -16.51 7.05
C LEU A 95 9.61 -16.57 5.54
N TRP A 96 9.85 -17.78 5.01
CA TRP A 96 10.03 -18.01 3.59
C TRP A 96 8.78 -17.68 2.78
N THR A 97 7.60 -18.03 3.29
CA THR A 97 6.32 -17.75 2.61
C THR A 97 6.10 -16.24 2.50
N ASP A 98 6.22 -15.51 3.61
CA ASP A 98 6.13 -14.04 3.66
C ASP A 98 7.13 -13.38 2.68
N TYR A 99 8.36 -13.88 2.63
CA TYR A 99 9.39 -13.39 1.72
C TYR A 99 9.02 -13.64 0.25
N SER A 100 8.57 -14.86 -0.06
CA SER A 100 8.20 -15.25 -1.40
C SER A 100 7.00 -14.46 -1.93
N ASP A 101 6.02 -14.16 -1.07
CA ASP A 101 4.86 -13.35 -1.43
C ASP A 101 5.28 -11.94 -1.87
N ILE A 102 6.31 -11.38 -1.24
CA ILE A 102 6.85 -10.07 -1.59
C ILE A 102 7.67 -10.11 -2.87
N VAL A 103 8.58 -11.08 -3.00
CA VAL A 103 9.49 -11.17 -4.16
C VAL A 103 8.73 -11.55 -5.43
N TYR A 104 7.73 -12.42 -5.31
CA TYR A 104 6.97 -12.93 -6.44
C TYR A 104 5.64 -12.21 -6.68
N ALA A 105 5.30 -11.19 -5.89
CA ALA A 105 4.08 -10.37 -6.06
C ALA A 105 3.86 -9.88 -7.50
N ASN A 106 4.95 -9.58 -8.21
CA ASN A 106 4.94 -9.06 -9.58
C ASN A 106 5.44 -10.05 -10.64
N VAL A 107 5.74 -11.30 -10.26
CA VAL A 107 6.14 -12.33 -11.23
C VAL A 107 4.87 -12.91 -11.86
N PRO A 108 4.66 -12.76 -13.19
CA PRO A 108 3.49 -13.33 -13.84
C PRO A 108 3.47 -14.84 -13.65
N ALA A 109 2.30 -15.42 -13.38
CA ALA A 109 2.15 -16.86 -13.19
C ALA A 109 2.79 -17.69 -14.32
N ALA A 110 2.78 -17.16 -15.57
CA ALA A 110 3.43 -17.77 -16.72
C ALA A 110 4.96 -17.97 -16.59
N ALA A 111 5.65 -17.14 -15.79
CA ALA A 111 7.09 -17.25 -15.57
C ALA A 111 7.46 -18.37 -14.57
N LEU A 112 6.51 -18.82 -13.75
CA LEU A 112 6.70 -19.89 -12.76
C LEU A 112 6.62 -21.30 -13.37
N PHE A 113 6.19 -21.43 -14.63
CA PHE A 113 6.00 -22.72 -15.33
C PHE A 113 7.10 -23.06 -16.34
N VAL A 114 8.20 -22.31 -16.38
CA VAL A 114 9.28 -22.49 -17.40
C VAL A 114 10.43 -23.39 -16.92
N VAL A 115 10.23 -24.17 -15.83
CA VAL A 115 11.20 -25.18 -15.39
C VAL A 115 10.70 -26.58 -15.72
#